data_AF-A0A960KVT2-F1
#
_entry.id   AF-A0A960KVT2-F1
#
_cell.length_a   1.000
_cell.length_b   1.000
_cell.length_c   1.000
_cell.angle_alpha   90.00
_cell.angle_beta   90.00
_cell.angle_gamma   90.00
#
_symmetry.space_group_name_H-M   'P 1'
#
loop_
_entity.id
_entity.type
_entity.pdbx_description
1 polymer ?
#
loop_
_entity_poly.entity_id
_entity_poly.type
_entity_poly.pdbx_seq_one_letter_code
_entity_poly.pdbx_strand_id
1 'polypeptide(L)'
;MVLFLVFSVLAWQSDLERYTQTLNEIEVYRKAVLTEDNVNGRDFEPMRRQVFQQLKNQILPAWCGTAWGFYGTSHWPQQGEIACGVFVVRTLQHAGFVIPDRMAAQPAENIIKNLVSAGPIQRFSRAPLDRVLEWVAAQGDGLYLVGLDCHVGFLIRFEGKTVFCHANYYPPQKVVMEPADGPSPLRDSQYRVIGKLLDDEMMRHWLEGRTFTQRYDYFRE
;
A
#
# COMPACT_ATOMS: atom_id res chain seq x y z
N MET A 1 5.79 16.19 -33.94
CA MET A 1 4.86 16.20 -32.79
C MET A 1 3.78 15.11 -32.87
N VAL A 2 3.20 14.81 -34.05
CA VAL A 2 2.13 13.80 -34.17
C VAL A 2 2.63 12.36 -33.93
N LEU A 3 3.81 11.96 -34.44
CA LEU A 3 4.34 10.60 -34.18
C LEU A 3 4.61 10.33 -32.70
N PHE A 4 5.21 11.27 -31.96
CA PHE A 4 5.50 11.10 -30.52
C PHE A 4 4.24 10.90 -29.67
N LEU A 5 3.15 11.60 -30.01
CA LEU A 5 1.86 11.46 -29.33
C LEU A 5 1.18 10.11 -29.62
N VAL A 6 1.33 9.58 -30.84
CA VAL A 6 0.79 8.25 -31.19
C VAL A 6 1.57 7.14 -30.50
N PHE A 7 2.90 7.24 -30.42
CA PHE A 7 3.74 6.28 -29.68
C PHE A 7 3.46 6.30 -28.17
N SER A 8 3.25 7.48 -27.56
CA SER A 8 2.95 7.58 -26.14
C SER A 8 1.56 7.02 -25.78
N VAL A 9 0.56 7.21 -26.64
CA VAL A 9 -0.80 6.66 -26.44
C VAL A 9 -0.80 5.13 -26.57
N LEU A 10 -0.11 4.56 -27.56
CA LEU A 10 -0.02 3.11 -27.76
C LEU A 10 0.76 2.42 -26.63
N ALA A 11 1.87 3.02 -26.17
CA ALA A 11 2.63 2.49 -25.04
C ALA A 11 1.79 2.47 -23.76
N TRP A 12 1.10 3.58 -23.46
CA TRP A 12 0.20 3.69 -22.32
C TRP A 12 -0.95 2.67 -22.36
N GLN A 13 -1.59 2.49 -23.53
CA GLN A 13 -2.66 1.51 -23.66
C GLN A 13 -2.14 0.09 -23.36
N SER A 14 -0.93 -0.23 -23.83
CA SER A 14 -0.30 -1.52 -23.53
C SER A 14 0.06 -1.69 -22.04
N ASP A 15 0.47 -0.61 -21.36
CA ASP A 15 0.75 -0.63 -19.91
C ASP A 15 -0.53 -0.82 -19.10
N LEU A 16 -1.61 -0.16 -19.48
CA LEU A 16 -2.91 -0.28 -18.82
C LEU A 16 -3.52 -1.67 -19.04
N GLU A 17 -3.39 -2.24 -20.24
CA GLU A 17 -3.82 -3.62 -20.53
C GLU A 17 -3.05 -4.63 -19.68
N ARG A 18 -1.71 -4.50 -19.60
CA ARG A 18 -0.88 -5.33 -18.71
C ARG A 18 -1.30 -5.19 -17.25
N TYR A 19 -1.55 -3.96 -16.80
CA TYR A 19 -1.96 -3.71 -15.42
C TYR A 19 -3.34 -4.32 -15.12
N THR A 20 -4.29 -4.17 -16.04
CA THR A 20 -5.64 -4.76 -15.92
C THR A 20 -5.56 -6.29 -15.88
N GLN A 21 -4.68 -6.88 -16.69
CA GLN A 21 -4.42 -8.31 -16.66
C GLN A 21 -3.87 -8.77 -15.30
N THR A 22 -2.92 -8.03 -14.71
CA THR A 22 -2.46 -8.28 -13.33
C THR A 22 -3.61 -8.27 -12.32
N LEU A 23 -4.54 -7.31 -12.41
CA LEU A 23 -5.69 -7.26 -11.50
C LEU A 23 -6.61 -8.49 -11.66
N ASN A 24 -6.83 -8.92 -12.90
CA ASN A 24 -7.62 -10.11 -13.19
C ASN A 24 -6.97 -11.39 -12.63
N GLU A 25 -5.65 -11.53 -12.76
CA GLU A 25 -4.89 -12.67 -12.24
C GLU A 25 -4.98 -12.78 -10.71
N ILE A 26 -4.96 -11.65 -10.00
CA ILE A 26 -5.17 -11.61 -8.55
C ILE A 26 -6.55 -12.16 -8.19
N GLU A 27 -7.59 -11.73 -8.90
CA GLU A 27 -8.96 -12.17 -8.63
C GLU A 27 -9.18 -13.65 -8.98
N VAL A 28 -8.60 -14.12 -10.09
CA VAL A 28 -8.62 -15.55 -10.46
C VAL A 28 -7.93 -16.39 -9.40
N TYR A 29 -6.75 -15.98 -8.94
CA TYR A 29 -6.01 -16.68 -7.89
C TYR A 29 -6.83 -16.73 -6.58
N ARG A 30 -7.40 -15.60 -6.16
CA ARG A 30 -8.25 -15.52 -4.96
C ARG A 30 -9.42 -16.48 -5.00
N LYS A 31 -10.14 -16.55 -6.13
CA LYS A 31 -11.27 -17.47 -6.33
C LYS A 31 -10.85 -18.93 -6.30
N ALA A 32 -9.74 -19.27 -6.96
CA ALA A 32 -9.21 -20.64 -6.96
C ALA A 32 -8.93 -21.11 -5.53
N VAL A 33 -8.21 -20.29 -4.75
CA VAL A 33 -7.85 -20.64 -3.37
C VAL A 33 -9.07 -20.66 -2.44
N LEU A 34 -10.11 -19.85 -2.69
CA LEU A 34 -11.36 -19.88 -1.90
C LEU A 34 -12.10 -21.21 -2.06
N THR A 35 -12.12 -21.80 -3.26
CA THR A 35 -12.85 -23.05 -3.52
C THR A 35 -12.23 -24.30 -2.89
N GLU A 36 -10.99 -24.19 -2.39
CA GLU A 36 -10.19 -25.36 -2.01
C GLU A 36 -10.37 -25.85 -0.56
N ASP A 37 -10.99 -25.12 0.40
CA ASP A 37 -11.06 -25.60 1.81
C ASP A 37 -11.93 -24.75 2.77
N ASN A 38 -12.26 -25.30 3.95
CA ASN A 38 -12.85 -24.59 5.10
C ASN A 38 -11.88 -23.47 5.61
N VAL A 39 -12.38 -22.24 5.81
CA VAL A 39 -11.54 -21.07 6.18
C VAL A 39 -11.01 -21.13 7.62
N ASN A 40 -11.62 -21.96 8.46
CA ASN A 40 -11.22 -22.12 9.86
C ASN A 40 -9.98 -23.02 9.99
N GLY A 41 -8.90 -22.49 10.57
CA GLY A 41 -7.64 -23.22 10.77
C GLY A 41 -6.72 -23.27 9.55
N ARG A 42 -7.03 -22.50 8.49
CA ARG A 42 -6.23 -22.41 7.26
C ARG A 42 -4.89 -21.70 7.52
N ASP A 43 -3.83 -22.22 6.93
CA ASP A 43 -2.53 -21.54 6.85
C ASP A 43 -2.58 -20.43 5.78
N PHE A 44 -2.43 -19.18 6.21
CA PHE A 44 -2.45 -18.01 5.32
C PHE A 44 -1.10 -17.71 4.67
N GLU A 45 -0.01 -18.38 5.06
CA GLU A 45 1.34 -18.04 4.61
C GLU A 45 1.54 -18.11 3.07
N PRO A 46 1.04 -19.14 2.34
CA PRO A 46 1.17 -19.18 0.89
C PRO A 46 0.46 -18.00 0.19
N MET A 47 -0.76 -17.68 0.63
CA MET A 47 -1.54 -16.55 0.10
C MET A 47 -0.90 -15.21 0.45
N ARG A 48 -0.45 -15.03 1.70
CA ARG A 48 0.25 -13.84 2.17
C ARG A 48 1.47 -13.56 1.30
N ARG A 49 2.27 -14.60 1.03
CA ARG A 49 3.45 -14.50 0.17
C ARG A 49 3.07 -14.08 -1.23
N GLN A 50 2.04 -14.69 -1.82
CA GLN A 50 1.57 -14.34 -3.16
C GLN A 50 1.10 -12.88 -3.24
N VAL A 51 0.23 -12.46 -2.32
CA VAL A 51 -0.28 -11.08 -2.26
C VAL A 51 0.85 -10.08 -2.02
N PHE A 52 1.81 -10.40 -1.14
CA PHE A 52 2.99 -9.57 -0.93
C PHE A 52 3.83 -9.42 -2.19
N GLN A 53 4.08 -10.49 -2.95
CA GLN A 53 4.85 -10.42 -4.20
C GLN A 53 4.09 -9.64 -5.28
N GLN A 54 2.77 -9.78 -5.39
CA GLN A 54 1.95 -9.01 -6.32
C GLN A 54 1.98 -7.52 -5.99
N LEU A 55 1.83 -7.16 -4.71
CA LEU A 55 1.95 -5.78 -4.24
C LEU A 55 3.34 -5.21 -4.55
N LYS A 56 4.40 -5.91 -4.14
CA LYS A 56 5.79 -5.45 -4.28
C LYS A 56 6.25 -5.34 -5.74
N ASN A 57 5.93 -6.32 -6.59
CA ASN A 57 6.54 -6.46 -7.90
C ASN A 57 5.67 -5.93 -9.05
N GLN A 58 4.36 -5.81 -8.84
CA GLN A 58 3.43 -5.48 -9.93
C GLN A 58 2.60 -4.23 -9.60
N ILE A 59 1.92 -4.22 -8.45
CA ILE A 59 1.01 -3.13 -8.11
C ILE A 59 1.78 -1.85 -7.78
N LEU A 60 2.57 -1.84 -6.70
CA LEU A 60 3.24 -0.61 -6.24
C LEU A 60 4.19 -0.01 -7.30
N PRO A 61 4.98 -0.80 -8.04
CA PRO A 61 5.82 -0.26 -9.11
C PRO A 61 5.02 0.39 -10.25
N ALA A 62 3.86 -0.15 -10.63
CA ALA A 62 3.05 0.43 -11.70
C ALA A 62 2.60 1.87 -11.38
N TRP A 63 2.37 2.18 -10.10
CA TRP A 63 1.98 3.51 -9.65
C TRP A 63 3.14 4.52 -9.63
N CYS A 64 4.39 4.08 -9.66
CA CYS A 64 5.53 4.99 -9.66
C CYS A 64 5.43 5.99 -10.82
N GLY A 65 5.68 7.26 -10.53
CA GLY A 65 5.55 8.34 -11.51
C GLY A 65 4.16 8.99 -11.59
N THR A 66 3.11 8.40 -10.99
CA THR A 66 1.80 9.07 -10.87
C THR A 66 1.97 10.38 -10.12
N ALA A 67 1.48 11.49 -10.66
CA ALA A 67 1.62 12.80 -10.03
C ALA A 67 0.97 12.80 -8.65
N TRP A 68 1.60 13.49 -7.70
CA TRP A 68 1.02 13.70 -6.39
C TRP A 68 0.10 14.93 -6.42
N GLY A 69 -1.03 14.83 -5.73
CA GLY A 69 -1.90 15.97 -5.49
C GLY A 69 -2.63 15.80 -4.16
N PHE A 70 -2.78 16.88 -3.40
CA PHE A 70 -3.39 16.84 -2.06
C PHE A 70 -4.84 16.32 -2.09
N TYR A 71 -5.58 16.66 -3.15
CA TYR A 71 -6.93 16.17 -3.42
C TYR A 71 -6.97 15.10 -4.52
N GLY A 72 -5.83 14.47 -4.82
CA GLY A 72 -5.72 13.51 -5.90
C GLY A 72 -6.57 12.26 -5.65
N THR A 73 -7.42 11.92 -6.61
CA THR A 73 -8.39 10.81 -6.54
C THR A 73 -8.14 9.71 -7.57
N SER A 74 -6.94 9.67 -8.16
CA SER A 74 -6.68 8.75 -9.26
C SER A 74 -7.07 7.29 -8.96
N HIS A 75 -7.73 6.69 -9.95
CA HIS A 75 -8.11 5.28 -9.93
C HIS A 75 -7.10 4.40 -10.64
N TRP A 76 -6.18 4.97 -11.43
CA TRP A 76 -5.28 4.20 -12.28
C TRP A 76 -3.85 4.75 -12.21
N PRO A 77 -2.83 3.87 -12.30
CA PRO A 77 -1.45 4.30 -12.31
C PRO A 77 -1.18 5.28 -13.46
N GLN A 78 -0.34 6.28 -13.18
CA GLN A 78 0.16 7.26 -14.15
C GLN A 78 -0.94 8.12 -14.80
N GLN A 79 -2.14 8.16 -14.21
CA GLN A 79 -3.25 9.02 -14.63
C GLN A 79 -3.60 10.01 -13.54
N GLY A 80 -3.79 11.28 -13.90
CA GLY A 80 -4.17 12.34 -12.97
C GLY A 80 -3.21 12.46 -11.78
N GLU A 81 -3.77 12.85 -10.65
CA GLU A 81 -3.05 13.02 -9.38
C GLU A 81 -3.57 12.08 -8.31
N ILE A 82 -2.70 11.70 -7.37
CA ILE A 82 -3.08 10.84 -6.24
C ILE A 82 -2.59 11.39 -4.89
N ALA A 83 -3.51 11.44 -3.92
CA ALA A 83 -3.21 11.77 -2.53
C ALA A 83 -2.61 10.56 -1.79
N CYS A 84 -1.90 10.80 -0.70
CA CYS A 84 -1.18 9.78 0.06
C CYS A 84 -2.08 8.67 0.62
N GLY A 85 -3.19 9.02 1.25
CA GLY A 85 -4.16 8.04 1.75
C GLY A 85 -4.91 7.31 0.62
N VAL A 86 -5.21 8.02 -0.48
CA VAL A 86 -5.84 7.41 -1.67
C VAL A 86 -4.90 6.40 -2.31
N PHE A 87 -3.61 6.71 -2.41
CA PHE A 87 -2.59 5.78 -2.90
C PHE A 87 -2.55 4.48 -2.08
N VAL A 88 -2.52 4.58 -0.75
CA VAL A 88 -2.54 3.41 0.14
C VAL A 88 -3.79 2.57 -0.07
N VAL A 89 -4.97 3.20 0.00
CA VAL A 89 -6.24 2.47 -0.10
C VAL A 89 -6.44 1.88 -1.50
N ARG A 90 -6.16 2.65 -2.56
CA ARG A 90 -6.35 2.21 -3.95
C ARG A 90 -5.44 1.05 -4.31
N THR A 91 -4.18 1.08 -3.90
CA THR A 91 -3.25 -0.02 -4.19
C THR A 91 -3.63 -1.31 -3.46
N LEU A 92 -4.14 -1.22 -2.22
CA LEU A 92 -4.69 -2.38 -1.51
C LEU A 92 -6.01 -2.86 -2.14
N GLN A 93 -6.89 -1.96 -2.59
CA GLN A 93 -8.08 -2.37 -3.34
C GLN A 93 -7.72 -3.11 -4.63
N HIS A 94 -6.72 -2.63 -5.36
CA HIS A 94 -6.19 -3.29 -6.56
C HIS A 94 -5.54 -4.64 -6.25
N ALA A 95 -5.06 -4.84 -5.03
CA ALA A 95 -4.62 -6.14 -4.54
C ALA A 95 -5.78 -7.08 -4.13
N GLY A 96 -7.03 -6.67 -4.31
CA GLY A 96 -8.23 -7.49 -4.03
C GLY A 96 -8.84 -7.30 -2.64
N PHE A 97 -8.34 -6.36 -1.83
CA PHE A 97 -8.94 -6.05 -0.53
C PHE A 97 -10.18 -5.17 -0.68
N VAL A 98 -11.27 -5.51 0.02
CA VAL A 98 -12.50 -4.71 0.00
C VAL A 98 -12.43 -3.61 1.07
N ILE A 99 -11.76 -2.50 0.75
CA ILE A 99 -11.57 -1.37 1.67
C ILE A 99 -12.46 -0.20 1.23
N PRO A 100 -13.24 0.44 2.13
CA PRO A 100 -14.03 1.63 1.77
C PRO A 100 -13.15 2.83 1.37
N ASP A 101 -13.50 3.54 0.30
CA ASP A 101 -12.75 4.72 -0.19
C ASP A 101 -12.60 5.81 0.89
N ARG A 102 -13.62 6.00 1.74
CA ARG A 102 -13.58 6.97 2.85
C ARG A 102 -12.46 6.74 3.87
N MET A 103 -11.90 5.52 3.90
CA MET A 103 -10.75 5.21 4.75
C MET A 103 -9.50 5.99 4.32
N ALA A 104 -9.39 6.32 3.03
CA ALA A 104 -8.27 7.10 2.49
C ALA A 104 -8.18 8.51 3.06
N ALA A 105 -9.30 9.06 3.55
CA ALA A 105 -9.39 10.41 4.10
C ALA A 105 -9.13 10.46 5.62
N GLN A 106 -8.86 9.31 6.27
CA GLN A 106 -8.61 9.25 7.70
C GLN A 106 -7.19 9.74 8.04
N PRO A 107 -6.95 10.22 9.28
CA PRO A 107 -5.60 10.40 9.79
C PRO A 107 -4.77 9.12 9.64
N ALA A 108 -3.48 9.23 9.34
CA ALA A 108 -2.64 8.09 8.99
C ALA A 108 -2.67 6.96 10.05
N GLU A 109 -2.68 7.31 11.34
CA GLU A 109 -2.81 6.33 12.42
C GLU A 109 -4.18 5.62 12.43
N ASN A 110 -5.27 6.31 12.09
CA ASN A 110 -6.59 5.68 11.96
C ASN A 110 -6.63 4.73 10.76
N ILE A 111 -5.97 5.06 9.65
CA ILE A 111 -5.81 4.12 8.52
C ILE A 111 -5.12 2.85 9.01
N ILE A 112 -3.97 2.97 9.71
CA ILE A 112 -3.22 1.82 10.25
C ILE A 112 -4.10 0.99 11.19
N LYS A 113 -4.78 1.62 12.15
CA LYS A 113 -5.62 0.93 13.14
C LYS A 113 -6.83 0.22 12.54
N ASN A 114 -7.31 0.64 11.37
CA ASN A 114 -8.40 -0.04 10.67
C ASN A 114 -7.92 -1.20 9.79
N LEU A 115 -6.67 -1.19 9.33
CA LEU A 115 -6.12 -2.19 8.42
C LEU A 115 -5.29 -3.27 9.13
N VAL A 116 -4.65 -2.92 10.24
CA VAL A 116 -3.86 -3.84 11.08
C VAL A 116 -4.77 -4.35 12.19
N SER A 117 -5.07 -5.64 12.18
CA SER A 117 -6.10 -6.19 13.07
C SER A 117 -5.52 -6.84 14.32
N ALA A 118 -4.41 -7.58 14.19
CA ALA A 118 -3.82 -8.35 15.29
C ALA A 118 -2.34 -8.01 15.57
N GLY A 119 -1.66 -7.35 14.63
CA GLY A 119 -0.24 -6.99 14.75
C GLY A 119 0.03 -5.81 15.68
N PRO A 120 1.26 -5.69 16.22
CA PRO A 120 1.63 -4.53 17.02
C PRO A 120 1.62 -3.26 16.17
N ILE A 121 0.98 -2.21 16.69
CA ILE A 121 1.08 -0.85 16.15
C ILE A 121 2.07 -0.06 17.01
N GLN A 122 3.28 0.13 16.48
CA GLN A 122 4.35 0.81 17.19
C GLN A 122 4.33 2.32 16.88
N ARG A 123 4.51 3.13 17.93
CA ARG A 123 4.60 4.59 17.83
C ARG A 123 6.01 5.04 18.19
N PHE A 124 6.51 6.01 17.45
CA PHE A 124 7.80 6.65 17.67
C PHE A 124 7.60 8.16 17.68
N SER A 125 7.86 8.80 18.83
CA SER A 125 7.85 10.25 18.96
C SER A 125 9.27 10.76 19.10
N ARG A 126 9.67 11.68 18.22
CA ARG A 126 11.01 12.30 18.13
C ARG A 126 12.16 11.29 18.16
N ALA A 127 11.91 10.05 17.73
CA ALA A 127 12.92 9.01 17.68
C ALA A 127 13.75 9.18 16.40
N PRO A 128 15.07 8.87 16.44
CA PRO A 128 15.89 8.81 15.24
C PRO A 128 15.38 7.74 14.29
N LEU A 129 15.54 7.96 12.98
CA LEU A 129 15.07 7.06 11.92
C LEU A 129 15.66 5.65 12.07
N ASP A 130 16.92 5.52 12.48
CA ASP A 130 17.60 4.23 12.61
C ASP A 130 16.86 3.31 13.59
N ARG A 131 16.39 3.84 14.73
CA ARG A 131 15.59 3.09 15.71
C ARG A 131 14.29 2.57 15.10
N VAL A 132 13.70 3.33 14.17
CA VAL A 132 12.47 2.97 13.47
C VAL A 132 12.76 1.82 12.50
N LEU A 133 13.82 1.93 11.70
CA LEU A 133 14.21 0.91 10.72
C LEU A 133 14.71 -0.37 11.40
N GLU A 134 15.40 -0.28 12.54
CA GLU A 134 15.77 -1.42 13.38
C GLU A 134 14.53 -2.18 13.86
N TRP A 135 13.50 -1.46 14.32
CA TRP A 135 12.25 -2.10 14.73
C TRP A 135 11.56 -2.82 13.56
N VAL A 136 11.49 -2.18 12.38
CA VAL A 136 10.93 -2.81 11.16
C VAL A 136 11.74 -4.03 10.77
N ALA A 137 13.07 -3.98 10.84
CA ALA A 137 13.94 -5.11 10.56
C ALA A 137 13.70 -6.28 11.55
N ALA A 138 13.49 -5.97 12.83
CA ALA A 138 13.17 -6.97 13.85
C ALA A 138 11.79 -7.63 13.64
N GLN A 139 10.86 -6.97 12.95
CA GLN A 139 9.57 -7.57 12.54
C GLN A 139 9.68 -8.50 11.32
N GLY A 140 10.85 -8.54 10.66
CA GLY A 140 11.14 -9.39 9.51
C GLY A 140 10.61 -8.87 8.18
N ASP A 141 10.77 -9.67 7.12
CA ASP A 141 10.29 -9.33 5.78
C ASP A 141 8.76 -9.18 5.75
N GLY A 142 8.27 -8.30 4.87
CA GLY A 142 6.85 -8.04 4.70
C GLY A 142 6.52 -6.60 4.30
N LEU A 143 5.22 -6.34 4.24
CA LEU A 143 4.66 -5.03 3.94
C LEU A 143 4.20 -4.36 5.24
N TYR A 144 4.53 -3.09 5.40
CA TYR A 144 4.15 -2.29 6.55
C TYR A 144 3.49 -1.02 6.07
N LEU A 145 2.54 -0.51 6.84
CA LEU A 145 2.03 0.83 6.68
C LEU A 145 2.76 1.75 7.67
N VAL A 146 3.22 2.91 7.19
CA VAL A 146 3.82 3.95 8.02
C VAL A 146 3.02 5.25 7.90
N GLY A 147 2.56 5.74 9.04
CA GLY A 147 1.92 7.05 9.20
C GLY A 147 2.92 8.02 9.80
N LEU A 148 2.95 9.22 9.24
CA LEU A 148 3.80 10.35 9.62
C LEU A 148 2.94 11.50 10.18
N ASP A 149 3.54 12.64 10.50
CA ASP A 149 2.83 13.81 11.03
C ASP A 149 1.67 14.28 10.12
N CYS A 150 1.88 14.26 8.80
CA CYS A 150 0.91 14.73 7.80
C CYS A 150 0.86 13.85 6.55
N HIS A 151 1.38 12.62 6.64
CA HIS A 151 1.60 11.77 5.45
C HIS A 151 1.47 10.28 5.77
N VAL A 152 1.26 9.45 4.76
CA VAL A 152 1.18 7.99 4.89
C VAL A 152 1.81 7.31 3.68
N GLY A 153 2.41 6.15 3.88
CA GLY A 153 2.98 5.33 2.81
C GLY A 153 3.32 3.92 3.30
N PHE A 154 3.97 3.14 2.44
CA PHE A 154 4.39 1.78 2.74
C PHE A 154 5.87 1.71 3.07
N LEU A 155 6.25 0.85 4.02
CA LEU A 155 7.60 0.29 4.09
C LEU A 155 7.56 -1.14 3.57
N ILE A 156 8.45 -1.46 2.65
CA ILE A 156 8.55 -2.78 2.03
C ILE A 156 9.89 -3.36 2.46
N ARG A 157 9.85 -4.40 3.31
CA ARG A 157 11.04 -5.09 3.81
C ARG A 157 11.22 -6.41 3.07
N PHE A 158 12.37 -6.58 2.42
CA PHE A 158 12.76 -7.82 1.77
C PHE A 158 14.28 -7.92 1.69
N GLU A 159 14.85 -9.12 1.89
CA GLU A 159 16.26 -9.42 1.58
C GLU A 159 17.26 -8.39 2.15
N GLY A 160 17.16 -8.07 3.44
CA GLY A 160 18.05 -7.08 4.06
C GLY A 160 17.76 -5.59 3.74
N LYS A 161 16.87 -5.28 2.78
CA LYS A 161 16.50 -3.91 2.38
C LYS A 161 15.14 -3.46 2.91
N THR A 162 15.00 -2.15 3.11
CA THR A 162 13.73 -1.48 3.40
C THR A 162 13.52 -0.34 2.39
N VAL A 163 12.41 -0.39 1.65
CA VAL A 163 12.01 0.63 0.67
C VAL A 163 10.82 1.40 1.20
N PHE A 164 10.86 2.73 1.11
CA PHE A 164 9.73 3.60 1.35
C PHE A 164 9.01 3.86 0.02
N CYS A 165 7.74 3.45 -0.05
CA CYS A 165 6.89 3.65 -1.23
C CYS A 165 5.71 4.53 -0.87
N HIS A 166 5.61 5.70 -1.50
CA HIS A 166 4.60 6.70 -1.14
C HIS A 166 4.29 7.66 -2.30
N ALA A 167 3.11 8.27 -2.26
CA ALA A 167 2.80 9.43 -3.08
C ALA A 167 3.53 10.66 -2.50
N ASN A 168 4.69 10.99 -3.08
CA ASN A 168 5.60 11.98 -2.51
C ASN A 168 5.10 13.40 -2.75
N TYR A 169 4.99 14.19 -1.68
CA TYR A 169 4.65 15.61 -1.74
C TYR A 169 5.88 16.52 -1.79
N TYR A 170 7.08 15.98 -1.57
CA TYR A 170 8.34 16.66 -1.87
C TYR A 170 8.61 16.59 -3.39
N PRO A 171 9.46 17.48 -3.94
CA PRO A 171 9.96 17.32 -5.30
C PRO A 171 10.48 15.89 -5.53
N PRO A 172 10.11 15.20 -6.63
CA PRO A 172 9.44 15.71 -7.83
C PRO A 172 7.90 15.61 -7.82
N GLN A 173 7.25 15.47 -6.66
CA GLN A 173 5.80 15.45 -6.49
C GLN A 173 5.08 14.34 -7.27
N LYS A 174 5.48 13.10 -7.01
CA LYS A 174 4.93 11.91 -7.65
C LYS A 174 5.08 10.68 -6.76
N VAL A 175 4.42 9.58 -7.09
CA VAL A 175 4.65 8.30 -6.41
C VAL A 175 6.09 7.84 -6.68
N VAL A 176 6.81 7.49 -5.61
CA VAL A 176 8.19 7.01 -5.67
C VAL A 176 8.37 5.75 -4.81
N MET A 177 9.41 4.99 -5.14
CA MET A 177 9.97 3.93 -4.32
C MET A 177 11.44 4.27 -4.09
N GLU A 178 11.81 4.54 -2.84
CA GLU A 178 13.14 5.02 -2.47
C GLU A 178 13.70 4.28 -1.23
N PRO A 179 15.02 4.26 -1.02
CA PRO A 179 15.60 3.71 0.21
C PRO A 179 15.01 4.39 1.44
N ALA A 180 14.56 3.59 2.43
CA ALA A 180 13.90 4.13 3.62
C ALA A 180 14.84 4.93 4.53
N ASP A 181 16.16 4.79 4.38
CA ASP A 181 17.21 5.54 5.06
C ASP A 181 17.64 6.80 4.28
N GLY A 182 16.98 7.14 3.17
CA GLY A 182 17.26 8.34 2.39
C GLY A 182 16.73 9.65 3.01
N PRO A 183 17.00 10.80 2.35
CA PRO A 183 16.30 12.05 2.63
C PRO A 183 14.86 11.96 2.10
N SER A 184 13.88 12.02 3.01
CA SER A 184 12.47 11.87 2.66
C SER A 184 11.58 12.40 3.79
N PRO A 185 10.26 12.54 3.56
CA PRO A 185 9.31 12.82 4.64
C PRO A 185 9.41 11.81 5.79
N LEU A 186 9.76 10.55 5.49
CA LEU A 186 9.98 9.53 6.51
C LEU A 186 11.13 9.89 7.43
N ARG A 187 12.19 10.58 6.97
CA ARG A 187 13.30 11.05 7.81
C ARG A 187 12.95 12.31 8.61
N ASP A 188 12.20 13.23 8.02
CA ASP A 188 11.96 14.54 8.61
C ASP A 188 10.82 14.54 9.66
N SER A 189 9.94 13.54 9.57
CA SER A 189 8.81 13.38 10.49
C SER A 189 9.24 13.31 11.96
N GLN A 190 8.45 13.90 12.85
CA GLN A 190 8.65 13.84 14.30
C GLN A 190 7.78 12.77 14.97
N TYR A 191 6.74 12.29 14.28
CA TYR A 191 5.88 11.22 14.76
C TYR A 191 5.68 10.15 13.69
N ARG A 192 6.05 8.92 14.01
CA ARG A 192 5.88 7.76 13.11
C ARG A 192 5.05 6.68 13.80
N VAL A 193 4.07 6.17 13.08
CA VAL A 193 3.26 5.02 13.50
C VAL A 193 3.41 3.94 12.47
N ILE A 194 3.73 2.71 12.89
CA ILE A 194 3.98 1.61 11.97
C ILE A 194 3.18 0.39 12.41
N GLY A 195 2.56 -0.28 11.44
CA GLY A 195 1.95 -1.58 11.65
C GLY A 195 2.23 -2.50 10.45
N LYS A 196 2.50 -3.77 10.75
CA LYS A 196 2.71 -4.81 9.73
C LYS A 196 1.36 -5.22 9.13
N LEU A 197 1.28 -5.21 7.80
CA LEU A 197 0.08 -5.61 7.06
C LEU A 197 0.11 -7.12 6.77
N LEU A 198 -1.01 -7.62 6.22
CA LEU A 198 -1.20 -9.00 5.78
C LEU A 198 -1.15 -10.02 6.94
N ASP A 199 -1.61 -9.61 8.12
CA ASP A 199 -1.90 -10.55 9.21
C ASP A 199 -3.01 -11.53 8.82
N ASP A 200 -3.18 -12.60 9.60
CA ASP A 200 -4.17 -13.65 9.29
C ASP A 200 -5.60 -13.12 9.15
N GLU A 201 -5.97 -12.08 9.90
CA GLU A 201 -7.30 -11.48 9.79
C GLU A 201 -7.44 -10.70 8.48
N MET A 202 -6.43 -9.89 8.12
CA MET A 202 -6.41 -9.18 6.84
C MET A 202 -6.48 -10.16 5.65
N MET A 203 -5.73 -11.27 5.72
CA MET A 203 -5.75 -12.31 4.69
C MET A 203 -7.06 -13.08 4.62
N ARG A 204 -7.73 -13.30 5.77
CA ARG A 204 -9.08 -13.86 5.81
C ARG A 204 -10.08 -12.93 5.11
N HIS A 205 -10.03 -11.63 5.40
CA HIS A 205 -10.87 -10.63 4.74
C HIS A 205 -10.66 -10.61 3.22
N TRP A 206 -9.41 -10.70 2.77
CA TRP A 206 -9.06 -10.80 1.36
C TRP A 206 -9.67 -12.06 0.73
N LEU A 207 -9.39 -13.23 1.29
CA LEU A 207 -9.84 -14.52 0.76
C LEU A 207 -11.36 -14.56 0.60
N GLU A 208 -12.08 -14.13 1.62
CA GLU A 208 -13.55 -14.16 1.68
C GLU A 208 -14.21 -12.96 0.98
N GLY A 209 -13.44 -11.97 0.53
CA GLY A 209 -13.98 -10.74 -0.05
C GLY A 209 -14.81 -9.91 0.94
N ARG A 210 -14.48 -9.98 2.23
CA ARG A 210 -15.20 -9.23 3.28
C ARG A 210 -14.74 -7.78 3.36
N THR A 211 -15.70 -6.87 3.41
CA THR A 211 -15.44 -5.44 3.59
C THR A 211 -14.75 -5.13 4.92
N PHE A 212 -13.71 -4.29 4.88
CA PHE A 212 -13.06 -3.75 6.07
C PHE A 212 -13.98 -2.78 6.79
N THR A 213 -14.07 -2.93 8.11
CA THR A 213 -14.84 -2.02 8.95
C THR A 213 -13.98 -0.84 9.37
N GLN A 214 -14.42 0.38 9.07
CA GLN A 214 -13.82 1.60 9.60
C GLN A 214 -14.29 1.82 11.05
N ARG A 215 -13.57 1.21 11.99
CA ARG A 215 -13.79 1.31 13.44
C ARG A 215 -13.27 2.64 13.99
N TYR A 216 -12.10 3.05 13.52
CA TYR A 216 -11.49 4.34 13.85
C TYR A 216 -11.87 5.35 12.78
N ASP A 217 -12.79 6.24 13.12
CA ASP A 217 -13.37 7.21 12.19
C ASP A 217 -13.30 8.61 12.80
N TYR A 218 -12.44 9.46 12.25
CA TYR A 218 -12.28 10.84 12.69
C TYR A 218 -13.54 11.69 12.41
N PHE A 219 -14.35 11.29 11.42
CA PHE A 219 -15.54 12.03 11.02
C PHE A 219 -16.81 11.58 11.75
N ARG A 220 -16.71 10.60 12.66
CA ARG A 220 -17.81 10.21 13.55
C ARG A 220 -17.69 10.98 14.86
N GLU A 221 -18.74 11.73 15.17
CA GLU A 221 -18.99 12.27 16.50
C GLU A 221 -19.21 11.16 17.53
#